data_AF-A0A7W7N2W6-F1
#
_entry.id   AF-A0A7W7N2W6-F1
#
_cell.length_a   1.000
_cell.length_b   1.000
_cell.length_c   1.000
_cell.angle_alpha   90.00
_cell.angle_beta   90.00
_cell.angle_gamma   90.00
#
_symmetry.space_group_name_H-M   'P 1'
#
loop_
_entity.id
_entity.type
_entity.pdbx_description
1 polymer ?
#
loop_
_entity_poly.entity_id
_entity_poly.type
_entity_poly.pdbx_seq_one_letter_code
_entity_poly.pdbx_strand_id
1 'polypeptide(L)'
;MSDVDPSLDGPPWEEDVPERDENTDDMFGAPPAAPEPVATPGAESAPTPAPAPAKAEPFADEPADDGAYKVLARKYRPRTFEDLIGQEAMVRTLTNAFATGRIAHAFMLTGVRGVGKTTTARLLARALNNETDVIDKPSLSLTAHGRHDASIMAGQHMDVMEMDAASHTGVNDIRDILESVRYAPVEARYKVYVLDEVHMLSTQAFNALLKTLEEPPPHAKFIFATTEIRKVPVTILSRCQRFDLRRVEPEVLVGHLGRIADREGMKIEQEALALISRAAEGSVRDGLSLLDQALVQAESGATVQTATVRDMLGLADRTQTIALFESVMAGRTAEALENFRTLYGYGADPVQVTNDLLEHCHAASVAKMLGPNATRLPNDQAQKLTALGAAISAGTLSRTWQMLLKALDEVRRAPNPADAVEMAIVRLAYAADLPGPEEALKAIQSGGTLPGGGGAGGPRGGGGGGGASAMLAARPMAQPALPDPQTFEAVVALIGEKREITLQMDVERYVRPVSFKPGAIVYEPAQGSPVDLARRLASRLKEWTGRTWLIAANGQGGGETLIEVEKKARSARRAAVEADPFVVSIMQAFPGAEIKDIKTLAPAVEMPAIPEDDEVGEED
;
A
#
# COMPACT_ATOMS: atom_id res chain seq x y z
N MET A 1 46.54 -47.67 0.97
CA MET A 1 46.08 -47.07 2.23
C MET A 1 44.68 -47.61 2.46
N SER A 2 44.61 -48.83 2.98
CA SER A 2 44.47 -49.17 4.41
C SER A 2 43.04 -48.90 4.86
N ASP A 3 42.18 -49.92 4.83
CA ASP A 3 41.98 -50.95 5.88
C ASP A 3 40.90 -50.50 6.87
N VAL A 4 39.74 -51.18 6.89
CA VAL A 4 39.33 -52.26 7.82
C VAL A 4 38.34 -51.67 8.84
N ASP A 5 37.02 -51.91 8.72
CA ASP A 5 36.20 -53.06 9.23
C ASP A 5 35.81 -52.87 10.72
N PRO A 6 34.95 -53.67 11.38
CA PRO A 6 33.69 -54.37 11.02
C PRO A 6 32.59 -54.22 12.12
N SER A 7 31.50 -55.00 11.95
CA SER A 7 30.83 -55.79 13.02
C SER A 7 29.82 -55.00 13.90
N LEU A 8 28.63 -55.46 14.33
CA LEU A 8 27.88 -56.71 14.49
C LEU A 8 26.54 -56.21 15.15
N ASP A 9 25.34 -56.76 15.01
CA ASP A 9 24.86 -58.10 15.31
C ASP A 9 23.40 -58.20 14.85
N GLY A 10 23.01 -59.37 14.38
CA GLY A 10 21.61 -59.75 14.34
C GLY A 10 21.40 -61.10 13.66
N PRO A 11 21.38 -62.19 14.42
CA PRO A 11 20.69 -63.40 14.00
C PRO A 11 19.53 -63.64 15.03
N PRO A 12 18.70 -64.71 14.98
CA PRO A 12 18.90 -65.89 14.15
C PRO A 12 17.65 -66.78 13.78
N TRP A 13 17.83 -67.78 12.89
CA TRP A 13 17.07 -69.06 12.64
C TRP A 13 15.50 -69.08 12.64
N GLU A 14 14.75 -69.89 11.90
CA GLU A 14 14.98 -71.13 11.14
C GLU A 14 13.72 -71.44 10.30
N GLU A 15 13.89 -72.29 9.28
CA GLU A 15 12.85 -72.97 8.51
C GLU A 15 12.04 -73.93 9.40
N ASP A 16 10.71 -74.03 9.18
CA ASP A 16 10.00 -75.30 9.03
C ASP A 16 8.50 -75.10 8.79
N VAL A 17 7.98 -75.82 7.81
CA VAL A 17 6.55 -75.89 7.45
C VAL A 17 5.90 -77.03 8.26
N PRO A 18 4.74 -76.81 8.91
CA PRO A 18 3.85 -77.89 9.27
C PRO A 18 2.58 -77.91 8.42
N GLU A 19 2.16 -79.14 8.14
CA GLU A 19 1.03 -79.57 7.31
C GLU A 19 -0.35 -79.09 7.79
N ARG A 20 -1.28 -79.14 6.85
CA ARG A 20 -2.67 -78.66 6.87
C ARG A 20 -3.57 -79.57 7.70
N ASP A 21 -4.44 -79.00 8.54
CA ASP A 21 -5.56 -79.71 9.16
C ASP A 21 -6.87 -79.49 8.36
N GLU A 22 -7.64 -80.56 8.20
CA GLU A 22 -8.71 -80.77 7.22
C GLU A 22 -10.11 -80.51 7.81
N ASN A 23 -10.40 -79.34 8.41
CA ASN A 23 -11.80 -78.93 8.63
C ASN A 23 -11.98 -77.50 9.16
N THR A 24 -11.72 -76.49 8.32
CA THR A 24 -12.26 -75.13 8.54
C THR A 24 -12.76 -74.56 7.22
N ASP A 25 -13.68 -75.29 6.60
CA ASP A 25 -14.60 -74.75 5.60
C ASP A 25 -15.76 -74.05 6.32
N ASP A 26 -15.76 -72.71 6.31
CA ASP A 26 -16.95 -71.86 6.07
C ASP A 26 -16.67 -70.42 6.55
N MET A 27 -16.13 -69.57 5.67
CA MET A 27 -16.38 -68.12 5.81
C MET A 27 -16.34 -67.29 4.52
N PHE A 28 -15.94 -67.81 3.36
CA PHE A 28 -15.98 -67.06 2.10
C PHE A 28 -16.33 -67.95 0.91
N GLY A 29 -17.25 -67.45 0.07
CA GLY A 29 -18.05 -68.22 -0.88
C GLY A 29 -17.33 -68.83 -2.09
N ALA A 30 -18.03 -69.78 -2.71
CA ALA A 30 -17.59 -70.61 -3.82
C ALA A 30 -17.44 -69.85 -5.16
N PRO A 31 -16.42 -70.18 -5.98
CA PRO A 31 -16.34 -69.78 -7.39
C PRO A 31 -16.85 -70.89 -8.34
N PRO A 32 -17.54 -70.57 -9.45
CA PRO A 32 -17.89 -71.56 -10.48
C PRO A 32 -16.80 -71.75 -11.57
N ALA A 33 -16.89 -72.91 -12.23
CA ALA A 33 -15.86 -73.62 -12.99
C ALA A 33 -15.61 -73.17 -14.45
N ALA A 34 -14.50 -73.70 -15.01
CA ALA A 34 -13.88 -73.45 -16.32
C ALA A 34 -14.55 -74.17 -17.53
N PRO A 35 -14.20 -73.82 -18.80
CA PRO A 35 -14.98 -74.09 -20.03
C PRO A 35 -14.40 -75.14 -21.01
N GLU A 36 -15.15 -75.50 -22.07
CA GLU A 36 -14.77 -75.72 -23.51
C GLU A 36 -15.87 -76.50 -24.30
N PRO A 37 -15.97 -76.57 -25.68
CA PRO A 37 -15.04 -76.16 -26.76
C PRO A 37 -15.69 -75.39 -27.98
N VAL A 38 -14.97 -75.35 -29.13
CA VAL A 38 -14.80 -74.29 -30.16
C VAL A 38 -15.53 -74.49 -31.53
N ALA A 39 -15.64 -73.38 -32.32
CA ALA A 39 -15.65 -73.21 -33.81
C ALA A 39 -17.03 -73.16 -34.55
N THR A 40 -17.39 -72.29 -35.51
CA THR A 40 -16.85 -71.14 -36.31
C THR A 40 -18.04 -70.60 -37.18
N PRO A 41 -17.94 -69.63 -38.13
CA PRO A 41 -17.25 -68.33 -38.21
C PRO A 41 -18.20 -67.18 -38.71
N GLY A 42 -17.76 -65.91 -38.64
CA GLY A 42 -18.36 -64.86 -39.49
C GLY A 42 -18.25 -63.42 -38.98
N ALA A 43 -17.27 -62.69 -39.52
CA ALA A 43 -17.21 -61.23 -39.75
C ALA A 43 -17.70 -60.28 -38.64
N GLU A 44 -16.78 -59.60 -37.95
CA GLU A 44 -16.58 -58.14 -38.05
C GLU A 44 -15.46 -57.67 -37.10
N SER A 45 -14.87 -56.54 -37.46
CA SER A 45 -13.62 -55.92 -37.01
C SER A 45 -13.48 -55.65 -35.50
N ALA A 46 -12.23 -55.69 -35.03
CA ALA A 46 -11.79 -55.37 -33.67
C ALA A 46 -12.22 -53.97 -33.15
N PRO A 47 -12.39 -53.81 -31.82
CA PRO A 47 -12.77 -52.54 -31.19
C PRO A 47 -11.58 -51.58 -31.01
N THR A 48 -11.84 -50.32 -31.34
CA THR A 48 -10.96 -49.15 -31.20
C THR A 48 -10.67 -48.82 -29.72
N PRO A 49 -9.46 -48.33 -29.35
CA PRO A 49 -9.16 -47.88 -28.00
C PRO A 49 -10.01 -46.66 -27.59
N ALA A 50 -10.36 -46.60 -26.31
CA ALA A 50 -11.19 -45.55 -25.70
C ALA A 50 -10.64 -44.13 -25.95
N PRO A 51 -11.51 -43.12 -26.16
CA PRO A 51 -11.07 -41.77 -26.49
C PRO A 51 -10.48 -41.06 -25.27
N ALA A 52 -9.37 -40.35 -25.49
CA ALA A 52 -8.80 -39.37 -24.59
C ALA A 52 -9.81 -38.26 -24.25
N PRO A 53 -9.72 -37.60 -23.09
CA PRO A 53 -10.65 -36.53 -22.71
C PRO A 53 -10.62 -35.42 -23.77
N ALA A 54 -11.80 -35.14 -24.34
CA ALA A 54 -11.99 -34.11 -25.35
C ALA A 54 -11.57 -32.74 -24.79
N LYS A 55 -10.66 -32.06 -25.50
CA LYS A 55 -10.39 -30.64 -25.28
C LYS A 55 -11.69 -29.87 -25.53
N ALA A 56 -12.10 -29.05 -24.57
CA ALA A 56 -13.20 -28.12 -24.75
C ALA A 56 -12.87 -27.17 -25.92
N GLU A 57 -13.70 -27.18 -26.95
CA GLU A 57 -13.63 -26.18 -28.02
C GLU A 57 -13.99 -24.80 -27.45
N PRO A 58 -13.27 -23.72 -27.81
CA PRO A 58 -13.65 -22.39 -27.41
C PRO A 58 -15.01 -22.03 -28.02
N PHE A 59 -15.93 -21.56 -27.17
CA PHE A 59 -17.28 -21.12 -27.53
C PHE A 59 -17.26 -20.17 -28.73
N ALA A 60 -17.77 -20.64 -29.86
CA ALA A 60 -18.17 -19.83 -30.99
C ALA A 60 -19.61 -19.37 -30.77
N ASP A 61 -19.76 -18.24 -30.08
CA ASP A 61 -20.92 -17.36 -30.22
C ASP A 61 -20.48 -15.96 -29.74
N GLU A 62 -19.87 -15.23 -30.66
CA GLU A 62 -19.66 -13.79 -30.51
C GLU A 62 -20.97 -13.08 -30.88
N PRO A 63 -21.66 -12.41 -29.96
CA PRO A 63 -22.69 -11.47 -30.38
C PRO A 63 -22.04 -10.37 -31.21
N ALA A 64 -22.66 -10.03 -32.35
CA ALA A 64 -22.20 -9.01 -33.29
C ALA A 64 -21.70 -7.75 -32.56
N ASP A 65 -20.49 -7.33 -32.92
CA ASP A 65 -19.80 -6.21 -32.31
C ASP A 65 -20.50 -4.90 -32.67
N ASP A 66 -21.34 -4.39 -31.77
CA ASP A 66 -21.71 -2.97 -31.71
C ASP A 66 -20.39 -2.21 -31.62
N GLY A 67 -20.01 -1.51 -32.70
CA GLY A 67 -18.68 -0.90 -32.96
C GLY A 67 -18.17 0.16 -31.97
N ALA A 68 -18.59 0.11 -30.72
CA ALA A 68 -17.99 0.82 -29.60
C ALA A 68 -16.78 0.04 -29.08
N TYR A 69 -15.61 0.69 -29.13
CA TYR A 69 -14.36 0.17 -28.58
C TYR A 69 -14.54 -0.30 -27.12
N LYS A 70 -14.32 -1.59 -26.88
CA LYS A 70 -14.33 -2.20 -25.55
C LYS A 70 -12.90 -2.49 -25.12
N VAL A 71 -12.48 -1.89 -24.01
CA VAL A 71 -11.18 -2.13 -23.37
C VAL A 71 -10.92 -3.63 -23.20
N LEU A 72 -9.74 -4.10 -23.59
CA LEU A 72 -9.37 -5.53 -23.54
C LEU A 72 -9.62 -6.19 -22.18
N ALA A 73 -9.33 -5.47 -21.09
CA ALA A 73 -9.57 -5.93 -19.72
C ALA A 73 -11.04 -6.28 -19.41
N ARG A 74 -11.99 -5.73 -20.17
CA ARG A 74 -13.42 -6.05 -20.09
C ARG A 74 -13.82 -7.13 -21.10
N LYS A 75 -13.31 -7.06 -22.34
CA LYS A 75 -13.60 -8.01 -23.43
C LYS A 75 -13.14 -9.43 -23.07
N TYR A 76 -11.92 -9.56 -22.55
CA TYR A 76 -11.28 -10.84 -22.18
C TYR A 76 -11.42 -11.20 -20.71
N ARG A 77 -12.42 -10.65 -20.01
CA ARG A 77 -12.70 -11.06 -18.64
C ARG A 77 -13.04 -12.57 -18.63
N PRO A 78 -12.38 -13.39 -17.78
CA PRO A 78 -12.64 -14.81 -17.65
C PRO A 78 -14.13 -15.15 -17.54
N ARG A 79 -14.59 -16.12 -18.34
CA ARG A 79 -15.98 -16.61 -18.34
C ARG A 79 -16.12 -17.96 -17.65
N THR A 80 -15.04 -18.70 -17.51
CA THR A 80 -15.00 -19.98 -16.81
C THR A 80 -13.86 -20.01 -15.79
N PHE A 81 -13.84 -21.02 -14.93
CA PHE A 81 -12.74 -21.22 -13.98
C PHE A 81 -11.44 -21.67 -14.67
N GLU A 82 -11.53 -22.25 -15.86
CA GLU A 82 -10.37 -22.67 -16.67
C GLU A 82 -9.65 -21.47 -17.30
N ASP A 83 -10.38 -20.37 -17.53
CA ASP A 83 -9.82 -19.10 -18.02
C ASP A 83 -9.01 -18.35 -16.95
N LEU A 84 -9.07 -18.75 -15.67
CA LEU A 84 -8.34 -18.12 -14.57
C LEU A 84 -6.86 -18.55 -14.58
N ILE A 85 -6.01 -17.68 -15.12
CA ILE A 85 -4.58 -17.93 -15.22
C ILE A 85 -3.86 -17.84 -13.85
N GLY A 86 -3.00 -18.81 -13.54
CA GLY A 86 -2.15 -18.82 -12.35
C GLY A 86 -2.85 -19.17 -11.03
N GLN A 87 -4.14 -19.56 -11.08
CA GLN A 87 -4.97 -19.87 -9.90
C GLN A 87 -5.41 -21.33 -9.83
N GLU A 88 -4.61 -22.26 -10.35
CA GLU A 88 -4.98 -23.67 -10.52
C GLU A 88 -5.27 -24.37 -9.18
N ALA A 89 -4.52 -24.03 -8.13
CA ALA A 89 -4.71 -24.61 -6.79
C ALA A 89 -6.07 -24.22 -6.17
N MET A 90 -6.48 -22.97 -6.35
CA MET A 90 -7.79 -22.48 -5.91
C MET A 90 -8.89 -23.19 -6.70
N VAL A 91 -8.77 -23.26 -8.03
CA VAL A 91 -9.76 -23.93 -8.90
C VAL A 91 -9.93 -25.39 -8.48
N ARG A 92 -8.85 -26.14 -8.28
CA ARG A 92 -8.90 -27.54 -7.79
C ARG A 92 -9.63 -27.67 -6.45
N THR A 93 -9.36 -26.77 -5.52
CA THR A 93 -10.00 -26.77 -4.19
C THR A 93 -11.50 -26.52 -4.30
N LEU A 94 -11.90 -25.54 -5.13
CA LEU A 94 -13.30 -25.26 -5.40
C LEU A 94 -13.98 -26.46 -6.08
N THR A 95 -13.34 -27.07 -7.09
CA THR A 95 -13.84 -28.27 -7.79
C THR A 95 -14.23 -29.37 -6.81
N ASN A 96 -13.33 -29.66 -5.87
CA ASN A 96 -13.58 -30.68 -4.85
C ASN A 96 -14.68 -30.26 -3.86
N ALA A 97 -14.74 -28.99 -3.46
CA ALA A 97 -15.75 -28.49 -2.52
C ALA A 97 -17.17 -28.57 -3.12
N PHE A 98 -17.35 -28.20 -4.39
CA PHE A 98 -18.63 -28.31 -5.08
C PHE A 98 -19.01 -29.77 -5.35
N ALA A 99 -18.05 -30.62 -5.76
CA ALA A 99 -18.32 -32.04 -5.99
C ALA A 99 -18.76 -32.77 -4.71
N THR A 100 -18.23 -32.38 -3.55
CA THR A 100 -18.57 -32.96 -2.24
C THR A 100 -19.73 -32.28 -1.53
N GLY A 101 -20.33 -31.23 -2.11
CA GLY A 101 -21.39 -30.44 -1.51
C GLY A 101 -20.97 -29.62 -0.27
N ARG A 102 -19.66 -29.52 0.02
CA ARG A 102 -19.11 -28.79 1.17
C ARG A 102 -18.89 -27.31 0.83
N ILE A 103 -19.95 -26.64 0.41
CA ILE A 103 -19.91 -25.24 -0.03
C ILE A 103 -20.01 -24.32 1.20
N ALA A 104 -18.98 -23.51 1.44
CA ALA A 104 -19.00 -22.53 2.52
C ALA A 104 -20.17 -21.54 2.39
N HIS A 105 -20.58 -20.95 3.51
CA HIS A 105 -21.55 -19.84 3.51
C HIS A 105 -20.88 -18.50 3.21
N ALA A 106 -19.59 -18.36 3.51
CA ALA A 106 -18.80 -17.17 3.24
C ALA A 106 -17.43 -17.49 2.63
N PHE A 107 -17.04 -16.71 1.63
CA PHE A 107 -15.76 -16.80 0.92
C PHE A 107 -14.97 -15.51 1.12
N MET A 108 -13.66 -15.61 1.32
CA MET A 108 -12.75 -14.46 1.41
C MET A 108 -11.69 -14.57 0.31
N LEU A 109 -11.81 -13.76 -0.73
CA LEU A 109 -10.87 -13.64 -1.83
C LEU A 109 -9.86 -12.53 -1.51
N THR A 110 -8.58 -12.89 -1.38
CA THR A 110 -7.53 -11.90 -1.14
C THR A 110 -6.41 -12.02 -2.15
N GLY A 111 -5.76 -10.91 -2.44
CA GLY A 111 -4.69 -10.84 -3.44
C GLY A 111 -4.52 -9.43 -3.95
N VAL A 112 -3.49 -9.24 -4.76
CA VAL A 112 -3.16 -7.92 -5.32
C VAL A 112 -4.28 -7.38 -6.19
N ARG A 113 -4.27 -6.08 -6.44
CA ARG A 113 -5.20 -5.44 -7.37
C ARG A 113 -5.08 -6.10 -8.75
N GLY A 114 -6.21 -6.25 -9.45
CA GLY A 114 -6.23 -6.72 -10.84
C GLY A 114 -5.90 -8.20 -11.09
N VAL A 115 -5.62 -8.99 -10.05
CA VAL A 115 -5.38 -10.45 -10.16
C VAL A 115 -6.62 -11.29 -10.50
N GLY A 116 -7.82 -10.70 -10.36
CA GLY A 116 -9.08 -11.37 -10.72
C GLY A 116 -10.09 -11.61 -9.58
N LYS A 117 -9.91 -11.03 -8.38
CA LYS A 117 -10.81 -11.23 -7.22
C LYS A 117 -12.30 -11.07 -7.55
N THR A 118 -12.71 -9.91 -8.07
CA THR A 118 -14.11 -9.61 -8.43
C THR A 118 -14.60 -10.53 -9.56
N THR A 119 -13.72 -10.92 -10.48
CA THR A 119 -14.05 -11.88 -11.55
C THR A 119 -14.34 -13.26 -10.95
N THR A 120 -13.46 -13.76 -10.07
CA THR A 120 -13.66 -15.01 -9.36
C THR A 120 -14.93 -14.97 -8.50
N ALA A 121 -15.26 -13.84 -7.89
CA ALA A 121 -16.50 -13.67 -7.15
C ALA A 121 -17.75 -13.86 -8.04
N ARG A 122 -17.76 -13.26 -9.23
CA ARG A 122 -18.86 -13.46 -10.21
C ARG A 122 -18.93 -14.90 -10.73
N LEU A 123 -17.78 -15.52 -11.01
CA LEU A 123 -17.74 -16.94 -11.41
C LEU A 123 -18.25 -17.87 -10.30
N LEU A 124 -17.94 -17.59 -9.03
CA LEU A 124 -18.49 -18.30 -7.88
C LEU A 124 -20.00 -18.10 -7.77
N ALA A 125 -20.49 -16.87 -7.93
CA ALA A 125 -21.93 -16.59 -7.94
C ALA A 125 -22.65 -17.39 -9.03
N ARG A 126 -22.08 -17.48 -10.24
CA ARG A 126 -22.58 -18.34 -11.31
C ARG A 126 -22.55 -19.80 -10.93
N ALA A 127 -21.44 -20.30 -10.39
CA ALA A 127 -21.34 -21.71 -9.99
C ALA A 127 -22.35 -22.09 -8.90
N LEU A 128 -22.64 -21.17 -7.97
CA LEU A 128 -23.65 -21.35 -6.93
C LEU A 128 -25.07 -21.40 -7.50
N ASN A 129 -25.36 -20.52 -8.46
CA ASN A 129 -26.68 -20.35 -9.08
C ASN A 129 -26.78 -20.98 -10.47
N ASN A 130 -25.92 -21.97 -10.77
CA ASN A 130 -25.91 -22.60 -12.09
C ASN A 130 -27.18 -23.41 -12.27
N GLU A 131 -27.96 -23.03 -13.28
CA GLU A 131 -29.23 -23.64 -13.59
C GLU A 131 -29.37 -23.72 -15.12
N THR A 132 -29.44 -24.96 -15.60
CA THR A 132 -29.66 -25.32 -17.01
C THR A 132 -30.74 -26.40 -17.05
N ASP A 133 -31.24 -26.73 -18.24
CA ASP A 133 -32.29 -27.76 -18.38
C ASP A 133 -31.80 -29.17 -17.95
N VAL A 134 -30.48 -29.39 -17.89
CA VAL A 134 -29.85 -30.67 -17.52
C VAL A 134 -29.21 -30.63 -16.12
N ILE A 135 -28.71 -29.47 -15.70
CA ILE A 135 -28.02 -29.27 -14.42
C ILE A 135 -28.77 -28.23 -13.60
N ASP A 136 -29.50 -28.69 -12.59
CA ASP A 136 -30.10 -27.85 -11.54
C ASP A 136 -29.42 -28.13 -10.19
N LYS A 137 -28.12 -27.85 -10.12
CA LYS A 137 -27.34 -27.93 -8.89
C LYS A 137 -26.10 -27.03 -8.95
N PRO A 138 -25.57 -26.59 -7.81
CA PRO A 138 -24.32 -25.86 -7.77
C PRO A 138 -23.20 -26.65 -8.46
N SER A 139 -22.57 -26.05 -9.45
CA SER A 139 -21.60 -26.72 -10.31
C SER A 139 -20.56 -25.74 -10.82
N LEU A 140 -19.30 -26.18 -10.84
CA LEU A 140 -18.21 -25.43 -11.46
C LEU A 140 -18.07 -25.70 -12.96
N SER A 141 -18.78 -26.72 -13.48
CA SER A 141 -18.88 -26.95 -14.92
C SER A 141 -19.90 -25.97 -15.48
N LEU A 142 -19.39 -24.86 -16.02
CA LEU A 142 -20.15 -23.80 -16.68
C LEU A 142 -20.14 -24.02 -18.21
N THR A 143 -20.39 -25.26 -18.64
CA THR A 143 -20.23 -25.74 -20.03
C THR A 143 -21.38 -25.37 -20.95
N ALA A 144 -22.56 -25.08 -20.40
CA ALA A 144 -23.71 -24.55 -21.12
C ALA A 144 -24.12 -23.21 -20.51
N HIS A 145 -24.72 -22.33 -21.31
CA HIS A 145 -25.26 -21.06 -20.82
C HIS A 145 -26.39 -21.34 -19.81
N GLY A 146 -26.10 -21.09 -18.53
CA GLY A 146 -27.12 -21.12 -17.48
C GLY A 146 -28.11 -19.97 -17.64
N ARG A 147 -29.35 -20.16 -17.17
CA ARG A 147 -30.43 -19.15 -17.24
C ARG A 147 -29.99 -17.80 -16.66
N HIS A 148 -29.18 -17.85 -15.59
CA HIS A 148 -28.74 -16.68 -14.83
C HIS A 148 -27.37 -16.13 -15.25
N ASP A 149 -26.65 -16.82 -16.15
CA ASP A 149 -25.22 -16.57 -16.40
C ASP A 149 -24.94 -15.18 -16.98
N ALA A 150 -25.72 -14.77 -17.98
CA ALA A 150 -25.53 -13.49 -18.66
C ALA A 150 -25.76 -12.31 -17.70
N SER A 151 -26.85 -12.36 -16.93
CA SER A 151 -27.23 -11.33 -15.96
C SER A 151 -26.20 -11.21 -14.82
N ILE A 152 -25.67 -12.35 -14.33
CA ILE A 152 -24.64 -12.34 -13.27
C ILE A 152 -23.32 -11.75 -13.79
N MET A 153 -22.88 -12.13 -15.01
CA MET A 153 -21.65 -11.56 -15.58
C MET A 153 -21.77 -10.06 -15.87
N ALA A 154 -22.97 -9.60 -16.23
CA ALA A 154 -23.28 -8.20 -16.43
C ALA A 154 -23.42 -7.41 -15.10
N GLY A 155 -23.54 -8.09 -13.97
CA GLY A 155 -23.76 -7.46 -12.65
C GLY A 155 -25.19 -6.91 -12.46
N GLN A 156 -26.17 -7.51 -13.15
CA GLN A 156 -27.56 -7.02 -13.21
C GLN A 156 -28.58 -8.02 -12.63
N HIS A 157 -28.10 -9.04 -11.91
CA HIS A 157 -28.95 -10.10 -11.39
C HIS A 157 -29.54 -9.73 -10.02
N MET A 158 -30.85 -9.87 -9.84
CA MET A 158 -31.56 -9.48 -8.61
C MET A 158 -31.08 -10.22 -7.35
N ASP A 159 -30.80 -11.53 -7.47
CA ASP A 159 -30.27 -12.34 -6.36
C ASP A 159 -28.74 -12.31 -6.23
N VAL A 160 -28.01 -11.55 -7.06
CA VAL A 160 -26.55 -11.38 -6.92
C VAL A 160 -26.26 -9.89 -6.74
N MET A 161 -26.08 -9.50 -5.49
CA MET A 161 -25.87 -8.10 -5.11
C MET A 161 -24.37 -7.83 -5.00
N GLU A 162 -23.84 -7.00 -5.90
CA GLU A 162 -22.46 -6.54 -5.87
C GLU A 162 -22.40 -5.13 -5.27
N MET A 163 -21.64 -4.97 -4.19
CA MET A 163 -21.41 -3.68 -3.53
C MET A 163 -19.91 -3.43 -3.42
N ASP A 164 -19.48 -2.24 -3.83
CA ASP A 164 -18.12 -1.75 -3.60
C ASP A 164 -18.06 -1.03 -2.24
N ALA A 165 -17.33 -1.62 -1.29
CA ALA A 165 -17.19 -1.06 0.04
C ALA A 165 -16.38 0.23 0.07
N ALA A 166 -15.60 0.56 -0.98
CA ALA A 166 -14.92 1.85 -1.07
C ALA A 166 -15.93 3.00 -1.26
N SER A 167 -17.01 2.74 -1.99
CA SER A 167 -18.10 3.69 -2.27
C SER A 167 -19.18 3.65 -1.17
N HIS A 168 -19.38 2.49 -0.54
CA HIS A 168 -20.38 2.24 0.49
C HIS A 168 -19.73 1.74 1.79
N THR A 169 -19.05 2.64 2.51
CA THR A 169 -18.28 2.33 3.73
C THR A 169 -19.13 2.29 5.01
N GLY A 170 -20.36 2.79 4.92
CA GLY A 170 -21.24 3.10 6.05
C GLY A 170 -21.87 1.85 6.69
N VAL A 171 -22.23 1.98 7.97
CA VAL A 171 -22.95 0.94 8.71
C VAL A 171 -24.38 0.78 8.19
N ASN A 172 -24.97 1.87 7.67
CA ASN A 172 -26.34 1.85 7.17
C ASN A 172 -26.45 1.02 5.89
N ASP A 173 -25.51 1.18 4.94
CA ASP A 173 -25.48 0.38 3.71
C ASP A 173 -25.44 -1.14 4.02
N ILE A 174 -24.63 -1.52 5.01
CA ILE A 174 -24.54 -2.90 5.47
C ILE A 174 -25.83 -3.35 6.19
N ARG A 175 -26.48 -2.48 6.96
CA ARG A 175 -27.77 -2.82 7.60
C ARG A 175 -28.85 -3.10 6.56
N ASP A 176 -28.92 -2.30 5.51
CA ASP A 176 -29.88 -2.48 4.42
C ASP A 176 -29.66 -3.83 3.72
N ILE A 177 -28.39 -4.20 3.50
CA ILE A 177 -28.01 -5.54 3.01
C ILE A 177 -28.49 -6.61 3.98
N LEU A 178 -28.20 -6.48 5.28
CA LEU A 178 -28.56 -7.47 6.30
C LEU A 178 -30.07 -7.64 6.49
N GLU A 179 -30.86 -6.59 6.27
CA GLU A 179 -32.32 -6.70 6.21
C GLU A 179 -32.76 -7.52 5.00
N SER A 180 -32.15 -7.27 3.84
CA SER A 180 -32.44 -8.01 2.61
C SER A 180 -32.08 -9.51 2.68
N VAL A 181 -31.08 -9.88 3.51
CA VAL A 181 -30.59 -11.27 3.68
C VAL A 181 -31.66 -12.19 4.28
N ARG A 182 -32.61 -11.64 5.03
CA ARG A 182 -33.68 -12.41 5.68
C ARG A 182 -34.69 -13.00 4.70
N TYR A 183 -34.78 -12.42 3.51
CA TYR A 183 -35.72 -12.85 2.48
C TYR A 183 -35.08 -13.91 1.57
N ALA A 184 -35.89 -14.87 1.13
CA ALA A 184 -35.48 -15.89 0.17
C ALA A 184 -35.12 -15.25 -1.20
N PRO A 185 -34.34 -15.95 -2.04
CA PRO A 185 -34.09 -15.51 -3.42
C PRO A 185 -35.38 -15.44 -4.25
N VAL A 186 -35.38 -14.61 -5.29
CA VAL A 186 -36.54 -14.41 -6.17
C VAL A 186 -36.56 -15.44 -7.31
N GLU A 187 -35.44 -15.60 -8.01
CA GLU A 187 -35.33 -16.45 -9.21
C GLU A 187 -34.25 -17.53 -9.08
N ALA A 188 -33.16 -17.24 -8.36
CA ALA A 188 -32.01 -18.15 -8.25
C ALA A 188 -32.05 -19.04 -7.00
N ARG A 189 -31.15 -20.02 -6.93
CA ARG A 189 -31.02 -20.93 -5.78
C ARG A 189 -30.50 -20.26 -4.51
N TYR A 190 -29.50 -19.39 -4.66
CA TYR A 190 -28.87 -18.67 -3.57
C TYR A 190 -28.92 -17.16 -3.82
N LYS A 191 -29.06 -16.41 -2.73
CA LYS A 191 -28.87 -14.97 -2.71
C LYS A 191 -27.41 -14.69 -2.37
N VAL A 192 -26.66 -14.21 -3.35
CA VAL A 192 -25.21 -14.02 -3.26
C VAL A 192 -24.89 -12.55 -3.06
N TYR A 193 -24.12 -12.25 -2.01
CA TYR A 193 -23.64 -10.91 -1.70
C TYR A 193 -22.14 -10.83 -1.98
N VAL A 194 -21.78 -10.07 -3.00
CA VAL A 194 -20.38 -9.80 -3.36
C VAL A 194 -20.00 -8.43 -2.80
N LEU A 195 -19.09 -8.40 -1.82
CA LEU A 195 -18.57 -7.16 -1.26
C LEU A 195 -17.11 -7.02 -1.71
N ASP A 196 -16.84 -6.02 -2.55
CA ASP A 196 -15.48 -5.69 -3.01
C ASP A 196 -14.80 -4.66 -2.10
N GLU A 197 -13.48 -4.71 -2.05
CA GLU A 197 -12.61 -3.90 -1.17
C GLU A 197 -13.09 -3.77 0.28
N VAL A 198 -13.49 -4.90 0.89
CA VAL A 198 -14.11 -4.92 2.24
C VAL A 198 -13.25 -4.31 3.34
N HIS A 199 -11.95 -4.19 3.13
CA HIS A 199 -11.04 -3.51 4.06
C HIS A 199 -11.36 -2.01 4.23
N MET A 200 -12.16 -1.44 3.33
CA MET A 200 -12.64 -0.05 3.40
C MET A 200 -13.87 0.11 4.30
N LEU A 201 -14.51 -0.99 4.74
CA LEU A 201 -15.63 -0.94 5.67
C LEU A 201 -15.21 -0.40 7.04
N SER A 202 -16.10 0.38 7.65
CA SER A 202 -15.92 0.82 9.03
C SER A 202 -15.97 -0.36 10.03
N THR A 203 -15.33 -0.21 11.19
CA THR A 203 -15.36 -1.23 12.27
C THR A 203 -16.79 -1.57 12.70
N GLN A 204 -17.68 -0.57 12.72
CA GLN A 204 -19.09 -0.77 13.06
C GLN A 204 -19.83 -1.59 12.00
N ALA A 205 -19.51 -1.41 10.71
CA ALA A 205 -20.05 -2.21 9.62
C ALA A 205 -19.62 -3.68 9.73
N PHE A 206 -18.35 -3.95 10.05
CA PHE A 206 -17.87 -5.30 10.31
C PHE A 206 -18.61 -5.97 11.48
N ASN A 207 -18.82 -5.24 12.58
CA ASN A 207 -19.53 -5.78 13.74
C ASN A 207 -21.00 -6.11 13.42
N ALA A 208 -21.65 -5.34 12.54
CA ALA A 208 -23.01 -5.65 12.11
C ALA A 208 -23.09 -6.98 11.34
N LEU A 209 -22.08 -7.31 10.54
CA LEU A 209 -22.02 -8.56 9.76
C LEU A 209 -21.81 -9.81 10.63
N LEU A 210 -21.22 -9.68 11.83
CA LEU A 210 -20.84 -10.83 12.67
C LEU A 210 -22.02 -11.74 13.01
N LYS A 211 -23.17 -11.15 13.41
CA LYS A 211 -24.36 -11.93 13.79
C LYS A 211 -24.84 -12.80 12.64
N THR A 212 -24.84 -12.27 11.42
CA THR A 212 -25.31 -12.96 10.22
C THR A 212 -24.30 -13.96 9.69
N LEU A 213 -22.99 -13.72 9.89
CA LEU A 213 -21.95 -14.71 9.56
C LEU A 213 -21.86 -15.86 10.58
N GLU A 214 -22.28 -15.64 11.82
CA GLU A 214 -22.38 -16.70 12.84
C GLU A 214 -23.57 -17.61 12.58
N GLU A 215 -24.72 -17.05 12.23
CA GLU A 215 -25.96 -17.79 11.97
C GLU A 215 -26.54 -17.40 10.60
N PRO A 216 -25.89 -17.81 9.49
CA PRO A 216 -26.33 -17.43 8.16
C PRO A 216 -27.60 -18.20 7.75
N PRO A 217 -28.57 -17.55 7.10
CA PRO A 217 -29.65 -18.27 6.43
C PRO A 217 -29.11 -19.25 5.38
N PRO A 218 -29.74 -20.42 5.17
CA PRO A 218 -29.21 -21.46 4.27
C PRO A 218 -29.14 -21.02 2.80
N HIS A 219 -29.98 -20.07 2.39
CA HIS A 219 -30.02 -19.50 1.04
C HIS A 219 -29.05 -18.33 0.83
N ALA A 220 -28.44 -17.79 1.88
CA ALA A 220 -27.56 -16.62 1.79
C ALA A 220 -26.09 -17.05 1.64
N LYS A 221 -25.38 -16.44 0.69
CA LYS A 221 -23.95 -16.67 0.45
C LYS A 221 -23.20 -15.34 0.40
N PHE A 222 -22.08 -15.24 1.10
CA PHE A 222 -21.23 -14.05 1.12
C PHE A 222 -19.91 -14.30 0.39
N ILE A 223 -19.50 -13.35 -0.44
CA ILE A 223 -18.20 -13.36 -1.11
C ILE A 223 -17.54 -12.02 -0.85
N PHE A 224 -16.52 -12.02 -0.01
CA PHE A 224 -15.71 -10.86 0.31
C PHE A 224 -14.47 -10.83 -0.58
N ALA A 225 -14.13 -9.67 -1.11
CA ALA A 225 -12.87 -9.43 -1.82
C ALA A 225 -12.08 -8.30 -1.16
N THR A 226 -10.77 -8.50 -0.98
CA THR A 226 -9.90 -7.48 -0.39
C THR A 226 -8.47 -7.53 -0.92
N THR A 227 -7.88 -6.35 -1.13
CA THR A 227 -6.44 -6.20 -1.35
C THR A 227 -5.62 -6.24 -0.04
N GLU A 228 -6.21 -5.89 1.10
CA GLU A 228 -5.53 -5.77 2.39
C GLU A 228 -6.14 -6.67 3.47
N ILE A 229 -5.77 -7.96 3.46
CA ILE A 229 -6.33 -8.95 4.41
C ILE A 229 -6.08 -8.60 5.89
N ARG A 230 -4.99 -7.89 6.20
CA ARG A 230 -4.60 -7.54 7.57
C ARG A 230 -5.52 -6.49 8.21
N LYS A 231 -6.23 -5.70 7.39
CA LYS A 231 -7.22 -4.73 7.86
C LYS A 231 -8.56 -5.37 8.19
N VAL A 232 -8.80 -6.60 7.73
CA VAL A 232 -10.04 -7.34 8.02
C VAL A 232 -9.94 -8.00 9.40
N PRO A 233 -10.93 -7.82 10.29
CA PRO A 233 -10.92 -8.45 11.60
C PRO A 233 -10.82 -9.98 11.54
N VAL A 234 -10.00 -10.57 12.42
CA VAL A 234 -9.84 -12.03 12.51
C VAL A 234 -11.16 -12.75 12.79
N THR A 235 -12.09 -12.10 13.48
CA THR A 235 -13.44 -12.61 13.73
C THR A 235 -14.26 -12.86 12.46
N ILE A 236 -14.03 -12.10 11.39
CA ILE A 236 -14.65 -12.35 10.08
C ILE A 236 -13.89 -13.44 9.35
N LEU A 237 -12.54 -13.39 9.40
CA LEU A 237 -11.68 -14.35 8.70
C LEU A 237 -11.90 -15.78 9.17
N SER A 238 -12.11 -16.01 10.47
CA SER A 238 -12.36 -17.35 11.02
C SER A 238 -13.67 -17.98 10.55
N ARG A 239 -14.60 -17.18 10.00
CA ARG A 239 -15.92 -17.62 9.51
C ARG A 239 -15.97 -17.73 7.98
N CYS A 240 -14.89 -17.35 7.29
CA CYS A 240 -14.82 -17.39 5.84
C CYS A 240 -13.87 -18.49 5.36
N GLN A 241 -14.22 -19.14 4.26
CA GLN A 241 -13.24 -19.92 3.51
C GLN A 241 -12.33 -18.99 2.72
N ARG A 242 -11.07 -18.91 3.12
CA ARG A 242 -10.08 -17.99 2.55
C ARG A 242 -9.40 -18.58 1.31
N PHE A 243 -9.32 -17.78 0.26
CA PHE A 243 -8.60 -18.07 -0.97
C PHE A 243 -7.63 -16.92 -1.30
N ASP A 244 -6.35 -17.28 -1.39
CA ASP A 244 -5.27 -16.34 -1.70
C ASP A 244 -4.94 -16.42 -3.19
N LEU A 245 -5.39 -15.41 -3.94
CA LEU A 245 -5.07 -15.24 -5.36
C LEU A 245 -3.63 -14.75 -5.48
N ARG A 246 -2.79 -15.60 -6.06
CA ARG A 246 -1.36 -15.34 -6.21
C ARG A 246 -1.10 -14.41 -7.39
N ARG A 247 0.00 -13.65 -7.34
CA ARG A 247 0.48 -12.91 -8.52
C ARG A 247 0.72 -13.90 -9.66
N VAL A 248 0.38 -13.49 -10.88
CA VAL A 248 0.65 -14.30 -12.07
C VAL A 248 2.12 -14.19 -12.42
N GLU A 249 2.76 -15.34 -12.65
CA GLU A 249 4.16 -15.39 -13.03
C GLU A 249 4.38 -14.70 -14.39
N PRO A 250 5.50 -13.97 -14.59
CA PRO A 250 5.74 -13.21 -15.82
C PRO A 250 5.63 -14.06 -17.09
N GLU A 251 6.17 -15.28 -17.09
CA GLU A 251 6.13 -16.19 -18.25
C GLU A 251 4.68 -16.55 -18.64
N VAL A 252 3.83 -16.81 -17.65
CA VAL A 252 2.41 -17.14 -17.85
C VAL A 252 1.66 -15.91 -18.38
N LEU A 253 1.95 -14.73 -17.84
CA LEU A 253 1.33 -13.48 -18.25
C LEU A 253 1.73 -13.09 -19.68
N VAL A 254 3.01 -13.21 -20.05
CA VAL A 254 3.48 -13.02 -21.43
C VAL A 254 2.75 -13.93 -22.40
N GLY A 255 2.66 -15.23 -22.10
CA GLY A 255 1.94 -16.19 -22.95
C GLY A 255 0.43 -15.93 -23.04
N HIS A 256 -0.18 -15.33 -22.00
CA HIS A 256 -1.57 -14.91 -22.03
C HIS A 256 -1.78 -13.66 -22.90
N LEU A 257 -0.94 -12.62 -22.72
CA LEU A 257 -1.00 -11.38 -23.48
C LEU A 257 -0.74 -11.63 -24.97
N GLY A 258 0.21 -12.51 -25.32
CA GLY A 258 0.48 -12.90 -26.70
C GLY A 258 -0.74 -13.53 -27.38
N ARG A 259 -1.40 -14.49 -26.72
CA ARG A 259 -2.63 -15.12 -27.25
C ARG A 259 -3.76 -14.10 -27.48
N ILE A 260 -3.84 -13.05 -26.67
CA ILE A 260 -4.85 -12.01 -26.83
C ILE A 260 -4.48 -11.08 -27.98
N ALA A 261 -3.21 -10.69 -28.10
CA ALA A 261 -2.73 -9.91 -29.24
C ALA A 261 -2.98 -10.63 -30.58
N ASP A 262 -2.75 -11.94 -30.63
CA ASP A 262 -3.03 -12.78 -31.79
C ASP A 262 -4.52 -12.79 -32.16
N ARG A 263 -5.42 -12.84 -31.16
CA ARG A 263 -6.88 -12.81 -31.38
C ARG A 263 -7.37 -11.46 -31.88
N GLU A 264 -6.74 -10.36 -31.46
CA GLU A 264 -7.00 -9.03 -31.99
C GLU A 264 -6.35 -8.79 -33.38
N GLY A 265 -5.63 -9.78 -33.93
CA GLY A 265 -4.99 -9.69 -35.24
C GLY A 265 -3.76 -8.78 -35.28
N MET A 266 -3.16 -8.48 -34.12
CA MET A 266 -2.05 -7.54 -34.00
C MET A 266 -0.74 -8.25 -33.67
N LYS A 267 0.37 -7.80 -34.27
CA LYS A 267 1.70 -8.36 -34.04
C LYS A 267 2.42 -7.54 -32.97
N ILE A 268 2.97 -8.20 -31.96
CA ILE A 268 3.77 -7.57 -30.90
C ILE A 268 5.10 -8.31 -30.76
N GLU A 269 6.18 -7.57 -30.57
CA GLU A 269 7.49 -8.16 -30.26
C GLU A 269 7.51 -8.87 -28.90
N GLN A 270 8.20 -10.00 -28.81
CA GLN A 270 8.28 -10.80 -27.58
C GLN A 270 8.90 -10.00 -26.41
N GLU A 271 9.90 -9.15 -26.69
CA GLU A 271 10.51 -8.28 -25.69
C GLU A 271 9.52 -7.21 -25.19
N ALA A 272 8.68 -6.67 -26.07
CA ALA A 272 7.63 -5.72 -25.71
C ALA A 272 6.59 -6.34 -24.75
N LEU A 273 6.15 -7.58 -25.02
CA LEU A 273 5.29 -8.33 -24.10
C LEU A 273 5.94 -8.57 -22.74
N ALA A 274 7.25 -8.88 -22.73
CA ALA A 274 8.00 -9.05 -21.48
C ALA A 274 8.11 -7.76 -20.66
N LEU A 275 8.21 -6.59 -21.31
CA LEU A 275 8.16 -5.29 -20.64
C LEU A 275 6.79 -5.00 -20.03
N ILE A 276 5.71 -5.22 -20.79
CA ILE A 276 4.33 -5.06 -20.29
C ILE A 276 4.07 -5.98 -19.11
N SER A 277 4.45 -7.26 -19.22
CA SER A 277 4.28 -8.22 -18.13
C SER A 277 5.03 -7.82 -16.86
N ARG A 278 6.19 -7.19 -16.99
CA ARG A 278 6.97 -6.70 -15.85
C ARG A 278 6.33 -5.49 -15.20
N ALA A 279 5.90 -4.52 -16.02
CA ALA A 279 5.19 -3.32 -15.56
C ALA A 279 3.86 -3.64 -14.88
N ALA A 280 3.20 -4.72 -15.28
CA ALA A 280 1.96 -5.20 -14.68
C ALA A 280 2.14 -5.85 -13.29
N GLU A 281 3.37 -6.18 -12.87
CA GLU A 281 3.69 -6.83 -11.58
C GLU A 281 2.81 -8.06 -11.22
N GLY A 282 2.41 -8.84 -12.22
CA GLY A 282 1.55 -10.02 -12.03
C GLY A 282 0.05 -9.72 -11.86
N SER A 283 -0.39 -8.48 -12.12
CA SER A 283 -1.78 -8.09 -12.28
C SER A 283 -2.24 -8.31 -13.73
N VAL A 284 -3.22 -9.20 -13.93
CA VAL A 284 -3.75 -9.51 -15.26
C VAL A 284 -4.48 -8.30 -15.85
N ARG A 285 -5.28 -7.61 -15.02
CA ARG A 285 -6.02 -6.42 -15.45
C ARG A 285 -5.09 -5.30 -15.93
N ASP A 286 -4.01 -5.05 -15.18
CA ASP A 286 -3.10 -3.97 -15.52
C ASP A 286 -2.27 -4.35 -16.76
N GLY A 287 -1.86 -5.62 -16.89
CA GLY A 287 -1.23 -6.14 -18.11
C GLY A 287 -2.11 -5.99 -19.36
N LEU A 288 -3.41 -6.30 -19.26
CA LEU A 288 -4.35 -6.07 -20.36
C LEU A 288 -4.58 -4.59 -20.67
N SER A 289 -4.56 -3.72 -19.65
CA SER A 289 -4.73 -2.28 -19.84
C SER A 289 -3.50 -1.66 -20.52
N LEU A 290 -2.30 -2.10 -20.14
CA LEU A 290 -1.05 -1.70 -20.78
C LEU A 290 -0.93 -2.25 -22.21
N LEU A 291 -1.41 -3.48 -22.46
CA LEU A 291 -1.49 -4.04 -23.80
C LEU A 291 -2.45 -3.22 -24.68
N ASP A 292 -3.65 -2.90 -24.17
CA ASP A 292 -4.64 -2.05 -24.85
C ASP A 292 -4.04 -0.70 -25.23
N GLN A 293 -3.34 -0.04 -24.30
CA GLN A 293 -2.65 1.22 -24.56
C GLN A 293 -1.55 1.09 -25.62
N ALA A 294 -0.74 0.02 -25.57
CA ALA A 294 0.30 -0.22 -26.55
C ALA A 294 -0.26 -0.47 -27.96
N LEU A 295 -1.43 -1.11 -28.04
CA LEU A 295 -2.14 -1.34 -29.31
C LEU A 295 -2.72 -0.05 -29.89
N VAL A 296 -3.27 0.83 -29.06
CA VAL A 296 -3.81 2.14 -29.51
C VAL A 296 -2.71 3.06 -30.03
N GLN A 297 -1.51 2.99 -29.45
CA GLN A 297 -0.38 3.82 -29.86
C GLN A 297 0.28 3.35 -31.16
N ALA A 298 0.11 2.08 -31.56
CA ALA A 298 0.64 1.56 -32.79
C ALA A 298 -0.25 1.93 -34.00
N GLU A 299 0.36 2.24 -35.13
CA GLU A 299 -0.37 2.42 -36.39
C GLU A 299 -1.10 1.13 -36.78
N SER A 300 -2.32 1.26 -37.31
CA SER A 300 -3.15 0.10 -37.66
C SER A 300 -2.41 -0.85 -38.61
N GLY A 301 -2.23 -2.11 -38.17
CA GLY A 301 -1.54 -3.15 -38.94
C GLY A 301 -0.01 -3.17 -38.80
N ALA A 302 0.58 -2.24 -38.04
CA ALA A 302 2.01 -2.25 -37.72
C ALA A 302 2.31 -3.17 -36.53
N THR A 303 3.51 -3.77 -36.54
CA THR A 303 4.02 -4.52 -35.38
C THR A 303 4.34 -3.54 -34.25
N VAL A 304 3.82 -3.79 -33.05
CA VAL A 304 4.17 -3.03 -31.84
C VAL A 304 5.63 -3.34 -31.49
N GLN A 305 6.50 -2.34 -31.67
CA GLN A 305 7.92 -2.45 -31.38
C GLN A 305 8.20 -2.26 -29.89
N THR A 306 9.28 -2.87 -29.42
CA THR A 306 9.78 -2.73 -28.05
C THR A 306 10.11 -1.28 -27.70
N ALA A 307 10.57 -0.49 -28.67
CA ALA A 307 10.82 0.95 -28.49
C ALA A 307 9.53 1.71 -28.14
N THR A 308 8.44 1.48 -28.87
CA THR A 308 7.15 2.14 -28.62
C THR A 308 6.62 1.84 -27.22
N VAL A 309 6.71 0.57 -26.78
CA VAL A 309 6.28 0.17 -25.42
C VAL A 309 7.21 0.75 -24.36
N ARG A 310 8.52 0.87 -24.62
CA ARG A 310 9.44 1.55 -23.72
C ARG A 310 9.08 3.01 -23.56
N ASP A 311 8.80 3.72 -24.64
CA ASP A 311 8.42 5.12 -24.59
C ASP A 311 7.07 5.31 -23.88
N MET A 312 6.09 4.45 -24.18
CA MET A 312 4.78 4.40 -23.51
C MET A 312 4.90 4.24 -21.99
N LEU A 313 5.77 3.32 -21.55
CA LEU A 313 6.01 3.04 -20.14
C LEU A 313 6.98 4.04 -19.50
N GLY A 314 7.50 5.02 -20.25
CA GLY A 314 8.54 5.94 -19.78
C GLY A 314 9.88 5.26 -19.50
N LEU A 315 10.11 4.03 -19.97
CA LEU A 315 11.35 3.28 -19.75
C LEU A 315 12.55 3.80 -20.54
N ALA A 316 12.34 4.68 -21.53
CA ALA A 316 13.42 5.43 -22.18
C ALA A 316 14.19 6.32 -21.18
N ASP A 317 13.49 6.82 -20.15
CA ASP A 317 14.05 7.51 -19.00
C ASP A 317 15.10 6.62 -18.29
N ARG A 318 14.89 5.30 -18.28
CA ARG A 318 15.72 4.40 -17.45
C ARG A 318 17.17 4.26 -17.90
N THR A 319 17.44 4.36 -19.19
CA THR A 319 18.84 4.43 -19.69
C THR A 319 19.47 5.76 -19.31
N GLN A 320 18.69 6.83 -19.34
CA GLN A 320 19.13 8.17 -18.96
C GLN A 320 19.29 8.30 -17.43
N THR A 321 18.49 7.61 -16.60
CA THR A 321 18.69 7.54 -15.14
C THR A 321 19.87 6.66 -14.75
N ILE A 322 20.18 5.60 -15.52
CA ILE A 322 21.44 4.85 -15.34
C ILE A 322 22.64 5.75 -15.68
N ALA A 323 22.57 6.52 -16.77
CA ALA A 323 23.61 7.48 -17.12
C ALA A 323 23.76 8.58 -16.05
N LEU A 324 22.64 9.09 -15.53
CA LEU A 324 22.63 10.01 -14.39
C LEU A 324 23.31 9.39 -13.16
N PHE A 325 22.95 8.14 -12.80
CA PHE A 325 23.57 7.43 -11.70
C PHE A 325 25.07 7.25 -11.89
N GLU A 326 25.52 6.93 -13.11
CA GLU A 326 26.94 6.86 -13.48
C GLU A 326 27.65 8.20 -13.31
N SER A 327 27.09 9.31 -13.82
CA SER A 327 27.69 10.63 -13.67
C SER A 327 27.80 11.05 -12.19
N VAL A 328 26.79 10.73 -11.37
CA VAL A 328 26.79 10.99 -9.92
C VAL A 328 27.88 10.18 -9.21
N MET A 329 28.00 8.89 -9.52
CA MET A 329 29.01 8.02 -8.90
C MET A 329 30.44 8.33 -9.38
N ALA A 330 30.58 8.93 -10.55
CA ALA A 330 31.87 9.41 -11.09
C ALA A 330 32.28 10.81 -10.58
N GLY A 331 31.49 11.45 -9.71
CA GLY A 331 31.77 12.81 -9.20
C GLY A 331 31.58 13.91 -10.25
N ARG A 332 30.97 13.61 -11.40
CA ARG A 332 30.75 14.57 -12.51
C ARG A 332 29.48 15.39 -12.27
N THR A 333 29.51 16.27 -11.26
CA THR A 333 28.33 17.02 -10.78
C THR A 333 27.64 17.85 -11.87
N ALA A 334 28.41 18.56 -12.71
CA ALA A 334 27.84 19.40 -13.77
C ALA A 334 27.04 18.57 -14.80
N GLU A 335 27.63 17.46 -15.25
CA GLU A 335 26.99 16.52 -16.18
C GLU A 335 25.76 15.85 -15.55
N ALA A 336 25.84 15.48 -14.27
CA ALA A 336 24.69 14.91 -13.56
C ALA A 336 23.51 15.91 -13.47
N LEU A 337 23.79 17.20 -13.22
CA LEU A 337 22.74 18.23 -13.19
C LEU A 337 22.13 18.47 -14.58
N GLU A 338 22.95 18.48 -15.64
CA GLU A 338 22.45 18.60 -17.03
C GLU A 338 21.60 17.40 -17.44
N ASN A 339 22.02 16.18 -17.10
CA ASN A 339 21.27 14.96 -17.34
C ASN A 339 19.92 15.00 -16.61
N PHE A 340 19.89 15.42 -15.33
CA PHE A 340 18.65 15.59 -14.59
C PHE A 340 17.73 16.66 -15.19
N ARG A 341 18.26 17.82 -15.60
CA ARG A 341 17.46 18.87 -16.25
C ARG A 341 16.86 18.42 -17.57
N THR A 342 17.60 17.60 -18.31
CA THR A 342 17.12 17.00 -19.55
C THR A 342 15.95 16.06 -19.26
N LEU A 343 16.08 15.18 -18.27
CA LEU A 343 14.99 14.31 -17.80
C LEU A 343 13.76 15.10 -17.37
N TYR A 344 13.97 16.13 -16.55
CA TYR A 344 12.91 16.99 -16.07
C TYR A 344 12.22 17.76 -17.22
N GLY A 345 12.99 18.21 -18.22
CA GLY A 345 12.48 18.86 -19.42
C GLY A 345 11.60 17.95 -20.29
N TYR A 346 11.84 16.63 -20.25
CA TYR A 346 10.96 15.63 -20.87
C TYR A 346 9.75 15.26 -20.01
N GLY A 347 9.57 15.90 -18.85
CA GLY A 347 8.42 15.69 -17.96
C GLY A 347 8.60 14.57 -16.94
N ALA A 348 9.83 14.11 -16.68
CA ALA A 348 10.10 13.13 -15.65
C ALA A 348 9.75 13.67 -14.26
N ASP A 349 9.03 12.87 -13.46
CA ASP A 349 8.68 13.22 -12.08
C ASP A 349 9.92 13.13 -11.16
N PRO A 350 10.30 14.20 -10.43
CA PRO A 350 11.49 14.20 -9.56
C PRO A 350 11.48 13.10 -8.48
N VAL A 351 10.30 12.75 -7.95
CA VAL A 351 10.18 11.65 -6.98
C VAL A 351 10.51 10.33 -7.66
N GLN A 352 9.99 10.11 -8.87
CA GLN A 352 10.27 8.90 -9.64
C GLN A 352 11.74 8.78 -10.04
N VAL A 353 12.38 9.85 -10.51
CA VAL A 353 13.82 9.85 -10.82
C VAL A 353 14.65 9.47 -9.58
N THR A 354 14.26 9.95 -8.39
CA THR A 354 14.94 9.60 -7.14
C THR A 354 14.75 8.13 -6.77
N ASN A 355 13.55 7.57 -6.99
CA ASN A 355 13.29 6.13 -6.81
C ASN A 355 14.11 5.28 -7.79
N ASP A 356 14.27 5.73 -9.03
CA ASP A 356 15.09 5.03 -10.03
C ASP A 356 16.57 5.01 -9.63
N LEU A 357 17.11 6.13 -9.13
CA LEU A 357 18.47 6.17 -8.59
C LEU A 357 18.66 5.21 -7.39
N LEU A 358 17.65 5.09 -6.52
CA LEU A 358 17.65 4.07 -5.48
C LEU A 358 17.72 2.69 -6.12
N GLU A 359 16.79 2.35 -7.00
CA GLU A 359 16.73 1.02 -7.61
C GLU A 359 18.04 0.64 -8.31
N HIS A 360 18.68 1.57 -9.03
CA HIS A 360 19.99 1.38 -9.64
C HIS A 360 21.09 1.11 -8.61
N CYS A 361 21.10 1.85 -7.50
CA CYS A 361 22.05 1.64 -6.41
C CYS A 361 21.85 0.26 -5.75
N HIS A 362 20.60 -0.17 -5.54
CA HIS A 362 20.29 -1.51 -5.04
C HIS A 362 20.71 -2.60 -6.03
N ALA A 363 20.36 -2.45 -7.31
CA ALA A 363 20.71 -3.41 -8.35
C ALA A 363 22.23 -3.53 -8.53
N ALA A 364 22.98 -2.42 -8.52
CA ALA A 364 24.44 -2.44 -8.55
C ALA A 364 25.04 -3.15 -7.31
N SER A 365 24.45 -2.94 -6.13
CA SER A 365 24.89 -3.60 -4.89
C SER A 365 24.66 -5.12 -4.92
N VAL A 366 23.46 -5.54 -5.35
CA VAL A 366 23.10 -6.96 -5.49
C VAL A 366 23.94 -7.63 -6.57
N ALA A 367 24.11 -6.97 -7.72
CA ALA A 367 24.93 -7.46 -8.81
C ALA A 367 26.40 -7.66 -8.41
N LYS A 368 26.94 -6.77 -7.57
CA LYS A 368 28.30 -6.90 -7.04
C LYS A 368 28.48 -8.16 -6.19
N MET A 369 27.46 -8.57 -5.44
CA MET A 369 27.52 -9.70 -4.52
C MET A 369 27.15 -11.05 -5.17
N LEU A 370 26.14 -11.06 -6.03
CA LEU A 370 25.53 -12.28 -6.57
C LEU A 370 25.68 -12.43 -8.10
N GLY A 371 26.27 -11.43 -8.77
CA GLY A 371 26.41 -11.39 -10.22
C GLY A 371 25.19 -10.81 -10.97
N PRO A 372 25.29 -10.61 -12.30
CA PRO A 372 24.29 -9.89 -13.10
C PRO A 372 22.90 -10.55 -13.10
N ASN A 373 22.85 -11.88 -13.04
CA ASN A 373 21.62 -12.67 -13.09
C ASN A 373 20.74 -12.56 -11.83
N ALA A 374 21.26 -11.99 -10.74
CA ALA A 374 20.51 -11.79 -9.51
C ALA A 374 19.64 -10.51 -9.54
N THR A 375 19.82 -9.65 -10.55
CA THR A 375 19.03 -8.43 -10.70
C THR A 375 17.75 -8.70 -11.47
N ARG A 376 16.66 -8.00 -11.12
CA ARG A 376 15.36 -8.09 -11.83
C ARG A 376 15.33 -7.29 -13.14
N LEU A 377 16.50 -6.94 -13.67
CA LEU A 377 16.68 -5.99 -14.77
C LEU A 377 16.88 -6.72 -16.11
N PRO A 378 16.61 -6.07 -17.26
CA PRO A 378 16.98 -6.62 -18.56
C PRO A 378 18.50 -6.85 -18.64
N ASN A 379 18.96 -7.88 -19.37
CA ASN A 379 20.36 -8.28 -19.42
C ASN A 379 21.34 -7.14 -19.75
N ASP A 380 21.00 -6.24 -20.68
CA ASP A 380 21.85 -5.09 -21.03
C ASP A 380 22.00 -4.09 -19.87
N GLN A 381 20.92 -3.77 -19.16
CA GLN A 381 20.96 -2.86 -18.02
C GLN A 381 21.64 -3.52 -16.81
N ALA A 382 21.37 -4.81 -16.58
CA ALA A 382 22.02 -5.60 -15.55
C ALA A 382 23.54 -5.61 -15.75
N GLN A 383 24.02 -5.79 -16.98
CA GLN A 383 25.44 -5.76 -17.31
C GLN A 383 26.06 -4.38 -17.05
N LYS A 384 25.41 -3.28 -17.48
CA LYS A 384 25.88 -1.91 -17.22
C LYS A 384 26.00 -1.60 -15.72
N LEU A 385 24.97 -1.92 -14.93
CA LEU A 385 25.00 -1.72 -13.48
C LEU A 385 25.97 -2.65 -12.76
N THR A 386 26.20 -3.86 -13.28
CA THR A 386 27.24 -4.76 -12.77
C THR A 386 28.63 -4.16 -12.98
N ALA A 387 28.88 -3.60 -14.17
CA ALA A 387 30.15 -2.93 -14.48
C ALA A 387 30.37 -1.70 -13.57
N LEU A 388 29.34 -0.88 -13.36
CA LEU A 388 29.38 0.25 -12.43
C LEU A 388 29.60 -0.20 -10.98
N GLY A 389 28.87 -1.21 -10.53
CA GLY A 389 29.01 -1.79 -9.19
C GLY A 389 30.37 -2.46 -8.95
N ALA A 390 31.04 -2.94 -10.00
CA ALA A 390 32.39 -3.48 -9.90
C ALA A 390 33.43 -2.37 -9.58
N ALA A 391 33.30 -1.20 -10.21
CA ALA A 391 34.19 -0.06 -10.01
C ALA A 391 34.00 0.65 -8.66
N ILE A 392 32.81 0.59 -8.07
CA ILE A 392 32.47 1.31 -6.83
C ILE A 392 32.65 0.38 -5.61
N SER A 393 33.20 0.89 -4.51
CA SER A 393 33.32 0.11 -3.27
C SER A 393 31.94 -0.16 -2.64
N ALA A 394 31.80 -1.31 -1.96
CA ALA A 394 30.53 -1.66 -1.28
C ALA A 394 30.17 -0.64 -0.20
N GLY A 395 31.17 -0.05 0.47
CA GLY A 395 30.97 1.00 1.46
C GLY A 395 30.43 2.30 0.85
N THR A 396 30.89 2.68 -0.34
CA THR A 396 30.34 3.85 -1.05
C THR A 396 28.90 3.60 -1.50
N LEU A 397 28.59 2.43 -2.09
CA LEU A 397 27.20 2.08 -2.46
C LEU A 397 26.26 2.11 -1.25
N SER A 398 26.67 1.59 -0.09
CA SER A 398 25.86 1.63 1.13
C SER A 398 25.60 3.05 1.65
N ARG A 399 26.59 3.97 1.53
CA ARG A 399 26.40 5.38 1.91
C ARG A 399 25.49 6.10 0.93
N THR A 400 25.74 5.92 -0.38
CA THR A 400 24.90 6.46 -1.46
C THR A 400 23.44 6.04 -1.28
N TRP A 401 23.18 4.78 -0.96
CA TRP A 401 21.83 4.28 -0.68
C TRP A 401 21.16 5.01 0.50
N GLN A 402 21.86 5.17 1.63
CA GLN A 402 21.32 5.91 2.78
C GLN A 402 21.05 7.38 2.46
N MET A 403 21.93 8.02 1.69
CA MET A 403 21.75 9.41 1.26
C MET A 403 20.58 9.56 0.31
N LEU A 404 20.39 8.62 -0.62
CA LEU A 404 19.26 8.59 -1.54
C LEU A 404 17.92 8.37 -0.81
N LEU A 405 17.87 7.51 0.22
CA LEU A 405 16.67 7.34 1.04
C LEU A 405 16.27 8.64 1.73
N LYS A 406 17.25 9.35 2.30
CA LYS A 406 17.02 10.66 2.92
C LYS A 406 16.61 11.71 1.88
N ALA A 407 17.24 11.69 0.71
CA ALA A 407 16.88 12.58 -0.39
C ALA A 407 15.43 12.36 -0.85
N LEU A 408 14.98 11.11 -0.96
CA LEU A 408 13.59 10.79 -1.34
C LEU A 408 12.58 11.41 -0.38
N ASP A 409 12.83 11.33 0.93
CA ASP A 409 11.96 11.96 1.94
C ASP A 409 11.97 13.50 1.84
N GLU A 410 13.12 14.09 1.50
CA GLU A 410 13.25 15.53 1.30
C GLU A 410 12.50 16.00 0.04
N VAL A 411 12.65 15.28 -1.09
CA VAL A 411 11.97 15.56 -2.36
C VAL A 411 10.45 15.50 -2.21
N ARG A 412 9.94 14.52 -1.44
CA ARG A 412 8.49 14.41 -1.16
C ARG A 412 7.91 15.54 -0.33
N ARG A 413 8.73 16.23 0.47
CA ARG A 413 8.29 17.32 1.37
C ARG A 413 8.63 18.71 0.84
N ALA A 414 9.52 18.80 -0.15
CA ALA A 414 10.01 20.06 -0.66
C ALA A 414 8.89 20.84 -1.37
N PRO A 415 8.83 22.18 -1.21
CA PRO A 415 7.91 23.03 -1.98
C PRO A 415 8.14 22.92 -3.50
N ASN A 416 9.41 22.77 -3.91
CA ASN A 416 9.81 22.46 -5.27
C ASN A 416 10.62 21.15 -5.30
N PRO A 417 10.03 20.03 -5.74
CA PRO A 417 10.71 18.74 -5.80
C PRO A 417 11.94 18.72 -6.72
N ALA A 418 11.94 19.50 -7.81
CA ALA A 418 13.06 19.52 -8.76
C ALA A 418 14.34 20.09 -8.12
N ASP A 419 14.22 21.22 -7.42
CA ASP A 419 15.35 21.84 -6.71
C ASP A 419 15.92 20.92 -5.62
N ALA A 420 15.04 20.15 -4.96
CA ALA A 420 15.45 19.17 -3.95
C ALA A 420 16.27 18.03 -4.54
N VAL A 421 15.94 17.58 -5.76
CA VAL A 421 16.74 16.58 -6.48
C VAL A 421 18.08 17.15 -6.93
N GLU A 422 18.13 18.38 -7.46
CA GLU A 422 19.41 19.04 -7.81
C GLU A 422 20.34 19.10 -6.58
N MET A 423 19.81 19.50 -5.42
CA MET A 423 20.57 19.53 -4.16
C MET A 423 20.95 18.14 -3.65
N ALA A 424 20.15 17.11 -3.91
CA ALA A 424 20.51 15.73 -3.62
C ALA A 424 21.67 15.25 -4.50
N ILE A 425 21.62 15.51 -5.81
CA ILE A 425 22.67 15.16 -6.78
C ILE A 425 24.00 15.80 -6.38
N VAL A 426 24.00 17.09 -6.02
CA VAL A 426 25.21 17.78 -5.56
C VAL A 426 25.80 17.09 -4.34
N ARG A 427 24.98 16.77 -3.32
CA ARG A 427 25.44 16.08 -2.10
C ARG A 427 25.99 14.70 -2.39
N LEU A 428 25.35 13.94 -3.28
CA LEU A 428 25.76 12.59 -3.66
C LEU A 428 27.09 12.60 -4.41
N ALA A 429 27.27 13.53 -5.36
CA ALA A 429 28.53 13.66 -6.10
C ALA A 429 29.70 14.04 -5.18
N TYR A 430 29.50 14.97 -4.25
CA TYR A 430 30.51 15.29 -3.22
C TYR A 430 30.83 14.09 -2.31
N ALA A 431 29.83 13.29 -1.94
CA ALA A 431 30.03 12.12 -1.09
C ALA A 431 30.69 10.94 -1.82
N ALA A 432 30.61 10.90 -3.16
CA ALA A 432 31.30 9.92 -3.99
C ALA A 432 32.82 10.18 -4.05
N ASP A 433 33.23 11.46 -4.01
CA ASP A 433 34.64 11.88 -4.02
C ASP A 433 35.35 11.75 -2.66
N LEU A 434 34.60 11.65 -1.56
CA LEU A 434 35.17 11.54 -0.21
C LEU A 434 35.66 10.10 0.07
N PRO A 435 36.95 9.89 0.41
CA PRO A 435 37.44 8.56 0.78
C PRO A 435 36.69 8.04 2.01
N GLY A 436 36.44 6.73 2.04
CA GLY A 436 35.76 6.11 3.18
C GLY A 436 36.55 6.35 4.47
N PRO A 437 35.91 6.36 5.66
CA PRO A 437 36.59 6.59 6.93
C PRO A 437 37.77 5.63 7.15
N GLU A 438 37.67 4.38 6.69
CA GLU A 438 38.77 3.40 6.74
C GLU A 438 39.94 3.74 5.79
N GLU A 439 39.65 4.26 4.61
CA GLU A 439 40.66 4.68 3.63
C GLU A 439 41.34 5.99 4.07
N ALA A 440 40.57 6.91 4.63
CA ALA A 440 41.09 8.11 5.27
C ALA A 440 41.97 7.77 6.48
N LEU A 441 41.56 6.80 7.32
CA LEU A 441 42.37 6.29 8.42
C LEU A 441 43.66 5.62 7.92
N LYS A 442 43.59 4.80 6.86
CA LYS A 442 44.79 4.19 6.24
C LYS A 442 45.71 5.24 5.62
N ALA A 443 45.18 6.27 4.97
CA ALA A 443 45.96 7.37 4.39
C ALA A 443 46.68 8.18 5.48
N ILE A 444 45.99 8.46 6.59
CA ILE A 444 46.56 9.14 7.76
C ILE A 444 47.62 8.27 8.45
N GLN A 445 47.37 6.96 8.61
CA GLN A 445 48.32 6.02 9.21
C GLN A 445 49.56 5.76 8.35
N SER A 446 49.44 5.86 7.03
CA SER A 446 50.56 5.70 6.08
C SER A 446 51.31 7.01 5.79
N GLY A 447 50.96 8.12 6.46
CA GLY A 447 51.61 9.42 6.29
C GLY A 447 51.34 10.08 4.93
N GLY A 448 50.35 9.59 4.17
CA GLY A 448 49.96 10.16 2.89
C GLY A 448 49.15 11.45 3.07
N THR A 449 49.49 12.48 2.31
CA THR A 449 48.61 13.65 2.17
C THR A 449 47.33 13.21 1.47
N LEU A 450 46.19 13.62 2.02
CA LEU A 450 44.88 13.50 1.35
C LEU A 450 44.99 14.16 -0.03
N PRO A 451 44.49 13.54 -1.12
CA PRO A 451 44.40 14.20 -2.41
C PRO A 451 43.37 15.34 -2.31
N GLY A 452 43.84 16.51 -1.87
CA GLY A 452 43.13 17.77 -1.95
C GLY A 452 43.29 18.35 -3.35
N GLY A 453 42.17 18.73 -3.96
CA GLY A 453 42.04 19.13 -5.36
C GLY A 453 43.13 20.06 -5.90
N GLY A 454 43.56 19.78 -7.13
CA GLY A 454 44.48 20.63 -7.88
C GLY A 454 43.87 21.98 -8.24
N GLY A 455 44.65 23.05 -8.04
CA GLY A 455 44.31 24.40 -8.45
C GLY A 455 45.39 25.44 -8.10
N ALA A 456 46.29 25.70 -9.06
CA ALA A 456 47.12 26.88 -9.32
C ALA A 456 48.07 27.45 -8.23
N GLY A 457 49.34 27.65 -8.63
CA GLY A 457 50.44 28.11 -7.78
C GLY A 457 50.69 29.63 -7.72
N GLY A 458 51.48 30.02 -6.73
CA GLY A 458 52.09 31.35 -6.53
C GLY A 458 52.85 31.41 -5.19
N PRO A 459 53.99 32.14 -5.08
CA PRO A 459 55.16 31.63 -4.36
C PRO A 459 55.32 32.06 -2.90
N ARG A 460 56.13 31.24 -2.20
CA ARG A 460 56.59 31.39 -0.82
C ARG A 460 57.55 32.58 -0.61
N GLY A 461 57.29 33.31 0.48
CA GLY A 461 58.27 34.00 1.34
C GLY A 461 57.52 34.30 2.65
N GLY A 462 57.97 33.99 3.87
CA GLY A 462 59.30 33.75 4.39
C GLY A 462 59.47 34.69 5.59
N GLY A 463 59.28 34.19 6.82
CA GLY A 463 59.79 34.84 8.03
C GLY A 463 58.78 35.21 9.13
N GLY A 464 58.70 34.36 10.16
CA GLY A 464 58.92 34.73 11.56
C GLY A 464 57.90 35.59 12.33
N GLY A 465 57.38 35.03 13.44
CA GLY A 465 57.12 35.82 14.64
C GLY A 465 55.80 35.53 15.37
N GLY A 466 55.90 34.82 16.50
CA GLY A 466 55.33 35.27 17.77
C GLY A 466 53.81 35.41 17.93
N GLY A 467 53.21 34.41 18.58
CA GLY A 467 52.19 34.54 19.62
C GLY A 467 51.13 35.63 19.50
N ALA A 468 49.92 35.24 19.10
CA ALA A 468 48.68 35.62 19.77
C ALA A 468 47.55 34.79 19.16
N SER A 469 46.99 33.85 19.92
CA SER A 469 45.67 33.29 19.64
C SER A 469 44.63 34.39 19.81
N ALA A 470 44.44 35.19 18.77
CA ALA A 470 43.25 36.00 18.60
C ALA A 470 42.12 35.05 18.15
N MET A 471 41.43 34.48 19.14
CA MET A 471 40.05 34.06 18.94
C MET A 471 39.30 35.28 18.40
N LEU A 472 38.96 35.26 17.11
CA LEU A 472 37.88 36.06 16.58
C LEU A 472 36.61 35.63 17.31
N ALA A 473 36.32 36.35 18.39
CA ALA A 473 35.02 36.39 19.02
C ALA A 473 34.01 36.75 17.93
N ALA A 474 33.19 35.77 17.55
CA ALA A 474 31.99 36.01 16.79
C ALA A 474 31.16 37.02 17.60
N ARG A 475 31.09 38.25 17.09
CA ARG A 475 30.05 39.20 17.49
C ARG A 475 28.71 38.47 17.33
N PRO A 476 27.88 38.33 18.36
CA PRO A 476 26.51 37.90 18.14
C PRO A 476 25.86 38.99 17.29
N MET A 477 25.57 38.70 16.02
CA MET A 477 24.67 39.51 15.23
C MET A 477 23.33 39.52 15.98
N ALA A 478 22.93 40.72 16.43
CA ALA A 478 21.62 40.95 16.98
C ALA A 478 20.59 40.57 15.92
N GLN A 479 19.93 39.42 16.11
CA GLN A 479 18.72 39.07 15.39
C GLN A 479 17.62 40.06 15.80
N PRO A 480 16.77 40.50 14.86
CA PRO A 480 15.65 41.37 15.18
C PRO A 480 14.75 40.66 16.20
N ALA A 481 14.54 41.30 17.34
CA ALA A 481 13.75 40.77 18.44
C ALA A 481 12.27 40.65 18.02
N LEU A 482 11.84 39.42 17.75
CA LEU A 482 10.42 39.05 17.84
C LEU A 482 10.01 39.15 19.32
N PRO A 483 8.75 39.54 19.63
CA PRO A 483 8.33 39.79 21.01
C PRO A 483 8.45 38.52 21.85
N ASP A 484 9.48 38.47 22.71
CA ASP A 484 9.68 37.37 23.65
C ASP A 484 8.59 37.43 24.74
N PRO A 485 7.78 36.38 24.92
CA PRO A 485 6.78 36.36 25.98
C PRO A 485 7.46 36.36 27.35
N GLN A 486 7.21 37.42 28.14
CA GLN A 486 7.80 37.63 29.46
C GLN A 486 7.02 36.95 30.60
N THR A 487 5.83 36.40 30.32
CA THR A 487 4.98 35.71 31.29
C THR A 487 4.43 34.41 30.71
N PHE A 488 4.04 33.47 31.58
CA PHE A 488 3.40 32.22 31.17
C PHE A 488 2.07 32.46 30.44
N GLU A 489 1.31 33.50 30.84
CA GLU A 489 0.09 33.92 30.16
C GLU A 489 0.36 34.40 28.72
N ALA A 490 1.47 35.12 28.50
CA ALA A 490 1.89 35.53 27.16
C ALA A 490 2.31 34.33 26.29
N VAL A 491 2.82 33.25 26.88
CA VAL A 491 3.08 31.99 26.17
C VAL A 491 1.78 31.32 25.73
N VAL A 492 0.77 31.27 26.59
CA VAL A 492 -0.55 30.70 26.24
C VAL A 492 -1.23 31.55 25.15
N ALA A 493 -1.16 32.89 25.26
CA ALA A 493 -1.65 33.80 24.23
C ALA A 493 -0.94 33.60 22.89
N LEU A 494 0.39 33.42 22.89
CA LEU A 494 1.16 33.14 21.67
C LEU A 494 0.75 31.81 21.00
N ILE A 495 0.47 30.77 21.79
CA ILE A 495 -0.04 29.49 21.26
C ILE A 495 -1.42 29.68 20.60
N GLY A 496 -2.28 30.49 21.23
CA GLY A 496 -3.60 30.85 20.69
C GLY A 496 -3.52 31.66 19.39
N GLU A 497 -2.64 32.65 19.31
CA GLU A 497 -2.42 33.46 18.09
C GLU A 497 -1.94 32.63 16.91
N LYS A 498 -1.14 31.57 17.17
CA LYS A 498 -0.66 30.64 16.14
C LYS A 498 -1.65 29.52 15.79
N ARG A 499 -2.86 29.55 16.35
CA ARG A 499 -3.98 28.62 16.08
C ARG A 499 -3.68 27.14 16.40
N GLU A 500 -2.80 26.84 17.36
CA GLU A 500 -2.57 25.46 17.82
C GLU A 500 -3.50 25.07 18.99
N ILE A 501 -4.78 24.86 18.67
CA ILE A 501 -5.86 24.61 19.66
C ILE A 501 -5.55 23.41 20.57
N THR A 502 -5.03 22.31 20.02
CA THR A 502 -4.69 21.12 20.82
C THR A 502 -3.54 21.37 21.81
N LEU A 503 -2.52 22.14 21.41
CA LEU A 503 -1.40 22.44 22.30
C LEU A 503 -1.82 23.42 23.39
N GLN A 504 -2.68 24.38 23.06
CA GLN A 504 -3.25 25.31 24.03
C GLN A 504 -4.06 24.57 25.09
N MET A 505 -4.97 23.68 24.68
CA MET A 505 -5.77 22.88 25.62
C MET A 505 -4.90 21.95 26.47
N ASP A 506 -3.87 21.34 25.90
CA ASP A 506 -2.94 20.48 26.65
C ASP A 506 -2.15 21.29 27.69
N VAL A 507 -1.70 22.51 27.35
CA VAL A 507 -0.97 23.39 28.26
C VAL A 507 -1.89 23.92 29.37
N GLU A 508 -3.08 24.40 29.04
CA GLU A 508 -4.05 24.91 30.03
C GLU A 508 -4.53 23.84 31.01
N ARG A 509 -4.62 22.58 30.56
CA ARG A 509 -5.14 21.46 31.35
C ARG A 509 -4.08 20.73 32.18
N TYR A 510 -2.85 20.62 31.69
CA TYR A 510 -1.85 19.71 32.27
C TYR A 510 -0.60 20.40 32.82
N VAL A 511 -0.42 21.71 32.62
CA VAL A 511 0.78 22.44 33.07
C VAL A 511 0.47 23.25 34.33
N ARG A 512 1.07 22.87 35.46
CA ARG A 512 1.10 23.71 36.68
C ARG A 512 2.44 24.44 36.76
N PRO A 513 2.51 25.74 36.46
CA PRO A 513 3.78 26.46 36.45
C PRO A 513 4.36 26.54 37.87
N VAL A 514 5.63 26.14 38.01
CA VAL A 514 6.40 26.18 39.27
C VAL A 514 7.39 27.34 39.23
N SER A 515 8.04 27.57 38.08
CA SER A 515 8.84 28.77 37.84
C SER A 515 8.88 29.12 36.35
N PHE A 516 8.87 30.42 36.06
CA PHE A 516 8.94 30.95 34.70
C PHE A 516 10.13 31.92 34.58
N LYS A 517 11.02 31.65 33.62
CA LYS A 517 12.03 32.60 33.14
C LYS A 517 11.98 32.62 31.61
N PRO A 518 12.25 33.75 30.94
CA PRO A 518 12.36 33.77 29.48
C PRO A 518 13.39 32.73 29.01
N GLY A 519 12.95 31.73 28.24
CA GLY A 519 13.77 30.60 27.80
C GLY A 519 13.81 29.38 28.73
N ALA A 520 13.17 29.39 29.91
CA ALA A 520 13.08 28.24 30.80
C ALA A 520 11.73 28.15 31.54
N ILE A 521 11.02 27.04 31.39
CA ILE A 521 9.74 26.77 32.05
C ILE A 521 9.89 25.50 32.90
N VAL A 522 9.67 25.62 34.20
CA VAL A 522 9.55 24.46 35.10
C VAL A 522 8.10 24.32 35.50
N TYR A 523 7.52 23.15 35.25
CA TYR A 523 6.13 22.86 35.58
C TYR A 523 5.97 21.51 36.25
N GLU A 524 4.88 21.37 36.99
CA GLU A 524 4.41 20.10 37.55
C GLU A 524 3.31 19.54 36.64
N PRO A 525 3.46 18.33 36.09
CA PRO A 525 2.44 17.73 35.22
C PRO A 525 1.22 17.30 36.03
N ALA A 526 0.01 17.68 35.60
CA ALA A 526 -1.22 17.18 36.20
C ALA A 526 -1.46 15.69 35.85
N GLN A 527 -2.29 14.98 36.64
CA GLN A 527 -2.63 13.58 36.39
C GLN A 527 -3.18 13.39 34.96
N GLY A 528 -2.54 12.50 34.19
CA GLY A 528 -2.90 12.22 32.79
C GLY A 528 -2.21 13.09 31.74
N SER A 529 -1.17 13.86 32.11
CA SER A 529 -0.37 14.63 31.15
C SER A 529 0.27 13.72 30.08
N PRO A 530 0.17 14.07 28.78
CA PRO A 530 0.93 13.40 27.72
C PRO A 530 2.45 13.50 27.97
N VAL A 531 3.18 12.40 27.77
CA VAL A 531 4.63 12.32 28.00
C VAL A 531 5.42 13.24 27.05
N ASP A 532 4.86 13.52 25.88
CA ASP A 532 5.49 14.36 24.84
C ASP A 532 5.22 15.87 24.99
N LEU A 533 4.43 16.29 25.99
CA LEU A 533 3.99 17.68 26.13
C LEU A 533 5.17 18.67 26.25
N ALA A 534 6.16 18.36 27.09
CA ALA A 534 7.34 19.21 27.26
C ALA A 534 8.16 19.36 25.97
N ARG A 535 8.28 18.27 25.19
CA ARG A 535 9.02 18.26 23.93
C ARG A 535 8.29 19.02 22.83
N ARG A 536 6.96 18.85 22.72
CA ARG A 536 6.11 19.58 21.77
C ARG A 536 6.15 21.08 22.05
N LEU A 537 5.99 21.47 23.32
CA LEU A 537 6.04 22.87 23.74
C LEU A 537 7.43 23.49 23.47
N ALA A 538 8.52 22.77 23.76
CA ALA A 538 9.88 23.27 23.49
C ALA A 538 10.18 23.42 22.00
N SER A 539 9.70 22.50 21.16
CA SER A 539 9.88 22.55 19.70
C SER A 539 9.13 23.75 19.09
N ARG A 540 7.88 23.97 19.52
CA ARG A 540 7.05 25.07 19.01
C ARG A 540 7.52 26.44 19.49
N LEU A 541 7.91 26.55 20.76
CA LEU A 541 8.49 27.80 21.26
C LEU A 541 9.82 28.13 20.57
N LYS A 542 10.64 27.11 20.22
CA LYS A 542 11.85 27.33 19.41
C LYS A 542 11.55 27.83 18.01
N GLU A 543 10.51 27.30 17.38
CA GLU A 543 10.06 27.72 16.05
C GLU A 543 9.55 29.17 16.06
N TRP A 544 8.84 29.58 17.12
CA TRP A 544 8.19 30.89 17.17
C TRP A 544 9.06 32.01 17.74
N THR A 545 9.91 31.72 18.74
CA THR A 545 10.76 32.74 19.36
C THR A 545 12.22 32.68 18.88
N GLY A 546 12.57 31.71 18.04
CA GLY A 546 13.94 31.51 17.53
C GLY A 546 14.97 31.10 18.58
N ARG A 547 14.57 30.90 19.85
CA ARG A 547 15.43 30.57 20.99
C ARG A 547 15.14 29.16 21.50
N THR A 548 16.15 28.46 21.99
CA THR A 548 15.95 27.13 22.60
C THR A 548 15.36 27.31 24.00
N TRP A 549 14.16 26.75 24.22
CA TRP A 549 13.49 26.76 25.52
C TRP A 549 13.80 25.48 26.31
N LEU A 550 14.23 25.63 27.57
CA LEU A 550 14.41 24.52 28.50
C LEU A 550 13.12 24.29 29.27
N ILE A 551 12.42 23.19 28.99
CA ILE A 551 11.15 22.85 29.63
C ILE A 551 11.33 21.60 30.49
N ALA A 552 11.15 21.74 31.80
CA ALA A 552 11.34 20.66 32.76
C ALA A 552 10.03 20.34 33.50
N ALA A 553 9.63 19.07 33.48
CA ALA A 553 8.41 18.54 34.11
C ALA A 553 8.70 17.93 35.50
N ASN A 554 9.53 18.57 36.32
CA ASN A 554 10.11 18.01 37.55
C ASN A 554 9.91 18.91 38.80
N GLY A 555 9.05 19.92 38.74
CA GLY A 555 8.76 20.73 39.92
C GLY A 555 7.80 20.03 40.88
N GLN A 556 8.03 20.21 42.19
CA GLN A 556 7.08 19.83 43.25
C GLN A 556 6.58 21.11 43.93
N GLY A 557 5.26 21.27 44.03
CA GLY A 557 4.62 22.44 44.65
C GLY A 557 4.15 23.49 43.64
N GLY A 558 3.77 23.07 42.43
CA GLY A 558 3.19 23.96 41.41
C GLY A 558 1.84 24.52 41.83
N GLY A 559 1.57 25.77 41.45
CA GLY A 559 0.29 26.44 41.71
C GLY A 559 -0.92 25.76 41.04
N GLU A 560 -2.11 26.31 41.30
CA GLU A 560 -3.36 25.88 40.65
C GLU A 560 -3.26 26.04 39.12
N THR A 561 -3.86 25.12 38.35
CA THR A 561 -3.92 25.23 36.89
C THR A 561 -4.78 26.42 36.46
N LEU A 562 -4.52 26.98 35.27
CA LEU A 562 -5.32 28.09 34.71
C LEU A 562 -6.82 27.74 34.63
N ILE A 563 -7.16 26.48 34.31
CA ILE A 563 -8.55 26.00 34.30
C ILE A 563 -9.16 25.94 35.72
N GLU A 564 -8.39 25.60 36.75
CA GLU A 564 -8.87 25.62 38.15
C GLU A 564 -9.14 27.05 38.63
N VAL A 565 -8.26 28.00 38.28
CA VAL A 565 -8.44 29.43 38.57
C VAL A 565 -9.67 29.98 37.84
N GLU A 566 -9.83 29.67 36.55
CA GLU A 566 -10.97 30.15 35.76
C GLU A 566 -12.30 29.52 36.22
N LYS A 567 -12.29 28.25 36.60
CA LYS A 567 -13.47 27.56 37.15
C LYS A 567 -13.90 28.14 38.49
N LYS A 568 -12.95 28.54 39.35
CA LYS A 568 -13.21 29.22 40.64
C LYS A 568 -13.72 30.65 40.44
N ALA A 569 -13.19 31.38 39.46
CA ALA A 569 -13.72 32.69 39.07
C ALA A 569 -15.15 32.59 38.50
N ARG A 570 -15.42 31.55 37.71
CA ARG A 570 -16.75 31.29 37.12
C ARG A 570 -17.77 30.88 38.18
N SER A 571 -17.41 30.02 39.13
CA SER A 571 -18.29 29.66 40.25
C SER A 571 -18.53 30.83 41.20
N ALA A 572 -17.53 31.68 41.46
CA ALA A 572 -17.69 32.90 42.25
C ALA A 572 -18.62 33.92 41.57
N ARG A 573 -18.51 34.13 40.25
CA ARG A 573 -19.44 34.99 39.49
C ARG A 573 -20.86 34.43 39.49
N ARG A 574 -21.02 33.12 39.31
CA ARG A 574 -22.33 32.47 39.37
C ARG A 574 -22.98 32.60 40.74
N ALA A 575 -22.22 32.39 41.82
CA ALA A 575 -22.69 32.57 43.19
C ALA A 575 -23.10 34.02 43.48
N ALA A 576 -22.36 35.01 42.95
CA ALA A 576 -22.72 36.43 43.10
C ALA A 576 -24.03 36.79 42.38
N VAL A 577 -24.26 36.23 41.18
CA VAL A 577 -25.50 36.46 40.42
C VAL A 577 -26.70 35.71 41.01
N GLU A 578 -26.50 34.50 41.54
CA GLU A 578 -27.54 33.74 42.26
C GLU A 578 -27.92 34.40 43.59
N ALA A 579 -27.02 35.17 44.20
CA ALA A 579 -27.30 35.95 45.42
C ALA A 579 -27.97 37.30 45.15
N ASP A 580 -28.15 37.71 43.89
CA ASP A 580 -28.80 38.97 43.55
C ASP A 580 -30.30 38.90 43.89
N PRO A 581 -30.86 39.87 44.65
CA PRO A 581 -32.26 39.86 45.07
C PRO A 581 -33.26 39.72 43.92
N PHE A 582 -32.93 40.23 42.74
CA PHE A 582 -33.77 40.14 41.54
C PHE A 582 -33.79 38.72 40.97
N VAL A 583 -32.63 38.06 40.89
CA VAL A 583 -32.51 36.69 40.37
C VAL A 583 -33.19 35.70 41.32
N VAL A 584 -33.05 35.88 42.64
CA VAL A 584 -33.75 35.07 43.64
C VAL A 584 -35.27 35.19 43.49
N SER A 585 -35.79 36.38 43.22
CA SER A 585 -37.24 36.60 43.01
C SER A 585 -37.78 35.87 41.76
N ILE A 586 -36.98 35.81 40.69
CA ILE A 586 -37.34 35.11 39.45
C ILE A 586 -37.31 33.59 39.66
N MET A 587 -36.30 33.08 40.36
CA MET A 587 -36.17 31.65 40.64
C MET A 587 -37.28 31.14 41.59
N GLN A 588 -37.79 31.99 42.49
CA GLN A 588 -38.96 31.68 43.32
C GLN A 588 -40.27 31.73 42.55
N ALA A 589 -40.40 32.63 41.58
CA ALA A 589 -41.60 32.73 40.72
C ALA A 589 -41.71 31.59 39.70
N PHE A 590 -40.59 30.99 39.28
CA PHE A 590 -40.52 29.92 38.29
C PHE A 590 -39.71 28.71 38.80
N PRO A 591 -40.34 27.77 39.54
CA PRO A 591 -39.67 26.57 40.05
C PRO A 591 -39.25 25.66 38.89
N GLY A 592 -37.98 25.69 38.50
CA GLY A 592 -37.42 24.94 37.37
C GLY A 592 -36.60 25.79 36.38
N ALA A 593 -36.50 27.10 36.58
CA ALA A 593 -35.60 27.95 35.80
C ALA A 593 -34.12 27.63 36.13
N GLU A 594 -33.25 27.64 35.11
CA GLU A 594 -31.81 27.44 35.26
C GLU A 594 -31.03 28.57 34.55
N ILE A 595 -30.00 29.09 35.21
CA ILE A 595 -29.11 30.11 34.63
C ILE A 595 -28.17 29.42 33.63
N LYS A 596 -28.48 29.54 32.34
CA LYS A 596 -27.74 28.88 31.26
C LYS A 596 -26.40 29.56 30.92
N ASP A 597 -26.34 30.88 30.97
CA ASP A 597 -25.14 31.66 30.63
C ASP A 597 -25.15 33.05 31.29
N ILE A 598 -23.98 33.57 31.71
CA ILE A 598 -23.83 34.90 32.34
C ILE A 598 -22.90 35.73 31.46
N LYS A 599 -23.47 36.70 30.74
CA LYS A 599 -22.73 37.60 29.84
C LYS A 599 -22.60 38.99 30.44
N THR A 600 -21.38 39.52 30.49
CA THR A 600 -21.13 40.92 30.81
C THR A 600 -21.30 41.73 29.53
N LEU A 601 -22.32 42.60 29.47
CA LEU A 601 -22.48 43.55 28.37
C LEU A 601 -21.39 44.62 28.50
N ALA A 602 -20.62 44.84 27.43
CA ALA A 602 -19.68 45.95 27.38
C ALA A 602 -20.43 47.30 27.50
N PRO A 603 -19.86 48.33 28.15
CA PRO A 603 -20.47 49.65 28.16
C PRO A 603 -20.60 50.16 26.72
N ALA A 604 -21.76 50.73 26.40
CA ALA A 604 -22.05 51.24 25.06
C ALA A 604 -21.00 52.28 24.65
N VAL A 605 -20.31 52.02 23.54
CA VAL A 605 -19.40 52.98 22.91
C VAL A 605 -20.28 54.09 22.29
N GLU A 606 -20.19 55.31 22.83
CA GLU A 606 -20.74 56.50 22.19
C GLU A 606 -20.09 56.66 20.80
N MET A 607 -20.91 56.55 19.75
CA MET A 607 -20.45 56.80 18.39
C MET A 607 -20.22 58.31 18.19
N PRO A 608 -19.08 58.74 17.63
CA PRO A 608 -18.89 60.13 17.26
C PRO A 608 -19.79 60.51 16.08
N ALA A 609 -20.40 61.70 16.16
CA ALA A 609 -21.24 62.25 15.10
C ALA A 609 -20.41 62.47 13.82
N ILE A 610 -20.94 61.96 12.70
CA ILE A 610 -20.39 62.17 11.36
C ILE A 610 -20.73 63.61 10.94
N PRO A 611 -19.76 64.44 10.50
CA PRO A 611 -20.07 65.74 9.92
C PRO A 611 -20.78 65.56 8.57
N GLU A 612 -21.84 66.33 8.33
CA GLU A 612 -22.47 66.44 7.01
C GLU A 612 -21.47 67.14 6.06
N ASP A 613 -20.97 66.40 5.07
CA ASP A 613 -20.21 66.98 3.96
C ASP A 613 -21.19 67.51 2.91
N ASP A 614 -20.99 68.79 2.59
CA ASP A 614 -21.73 69.63 1.65
C ASP A 614 -21.86 69.03 0.24
N GLU A 615 -23.07 69.19 -0.33
CA GLU A 615 -23.35 69.01 -1.75
C GLU A 615 -22.45 69.91 -2.61
N VAL A 616 -21.54 69.29 -3.36
CA VAL A 616 -20.84 69.94 -4.49
C VAL A 616 -21.52 69.51 -5.78
N GLY A 617 -22.01 70.51 -6.49
CA GLY A 617 -22.90 70.43 -7.64
C GLY A 617 -22.42 69.61 -8.83
N GLU A 618 -23.41 69.03 -9.50
CA GLU A 618 -23.35 68.74 -10.93
C GLU A 618 -23.55 70.03 -11.72
N GLU A 619 -22.77 70.13 -12.79
CA GLU A 619 -22.71 71.19 -13.78
C GLU A 619 -24.07 71.40 -14.49
N ASP A 620 -24.48 72.67 -14.57
CA ASP A 620 -24.55 73.41 -15.85
C ASP A 620 -23.72 74.71 -15.72
#